data_AF-A0A8H9C5W5-F1
#
_entry.id   AF-A0A8H9C5W5-F1
#
_cell.length_a   1.000
_cell.length_b   1.000
_cell.length_c   1.000
_cell.angle_alpha   90.00
_cell.angle_beta   90.00
_cell.angle_gamma   90.00
#
_symmetry.space_group_name_H-M   'P 1'
#
loop_
_entity.id
_entity.type
_entity.pdbx_description
1 polymer ?
#
loop_
_entity_poly.entity_id
_entity_poly.type
_entity_poly.pdbx_seq_one_letter_code
_entity_poly.pdbx_strand_id
1 'polypeptide(L)'
;MMTLRMPLANPGRMKTLAILPLVLPLLAGTAIAQPAPLFAVPITGQLANGLAAAGQATGYDNGVGEVWVAFPGSMRCTGTWSVRDPNPTIVIPVTCGARVRGEAIVTRQAGFMTGSAIVALSNGQRGQFVFGSLTYEQAFGQGRVRTR
;
A
#
# COMPACT_ATOMS: atom_id res chain seq x y z
N MET A 1 -14.50 -58.33 29.30
CA MET A 1 -14.22 -57.96 30.70
C MET A 1 -13.82 -56.50 30.76
N MET A 2 -14.12 -55.84 31.88
CA MET A 2 -14.02 -54.40 32.19
C MET A 2 -15.20 -53.51 31.76
N THR A 3 -16.00 -53.28 32.80
CA THR A 3 -17.32 -52.68 32.96
C THR A 3 -17.29 -51.15 32.90
N LEU A 4 -18.25 -50.54 32.19
CA LEU A 4 -18.63 -49.13 32.28
C LEU A 4 -19.07 -48.79 33.72
N ARG A 5 -18.57 -47.69 34.28
CA ARG A 5 -19.20 -46.99 35.42
C ARG A 5 -19.21 -45.48 35.17
N MET A 6 -20.38 -44.96 34.86
CA MET A 6 -20.70 -43.53 34.99
C MET A 6 -21.45 -43.33 36.32
N PRO A 7 -21.09 -42.34 37.15
CA PRO A 7 -21.91 -41.96 38.30
C PRO A 7 -22.96 -40.90 37.94
N LEU A 8 -24.11 -41.07 38.61
CA LEU A 8 -25.34 -40.29 38.54
C LEU A 8 -25.23 -38.85 39.08
N ALA A 9 -26.08 -38.02 38.47
CA ALA A 9 -26.73 -36.77 38.87
C ALA A 9 -26.64 -36.25 40.32
N ASN A 10 -26.64 -34.91 40.44
CA ASN A 10 -27.39 -34.23 41.51
C ASN A 10 -27.93 -32.87 41.00
N PRO A 11 -29.24 -32.55 41.17
CA PRO A 11 -29.85 -31.30 40.72
C PRO A 11 -29.89 -30.25 41.84
N GLY A 12 -29.61 -28.99 41.50
CA GLY A 12 -29.54 -27.91 42.48
C GLY A 12 -29.91 -26.54 41.91
N ARG A 13 -31.18 -26.19 42.08
CA ARG A 13 -31.69 -24.85 42.44
C ARG A 13 -31.40 -23.61 41.57
N MET A 14 -32.51 -23.13 41.02
CA MET A 14 -33.09 -21.78 41.16
C MET A 14 -32.45 -20.60 40.42
N LYS A 15 -33.25 -20.10 39.47
CA LYS A 15 -33.76 -18.72 39.36
C LYS A 15 -32.71 -17.61 39.51
N THR A 16 -32.40 -16.96 38.38
CA THR A 16 -32.77 -15.55 38.13
C THR A 16 -32.46 -15.25 36.66
N LEU A 17 -33.52 -15.09 35.85
CA LEU A 17 -33.45 -14.52 34.51
C LEU A 17 -33.14 -13.02 34.65
N ALA A 18 -31.87 -12.67 34.56
CA ALA A 18 -31.46 -11.29 34.31
C ALA A 18 -31.51 -11.06 32.80
N ILE A 19 -32.61 -10.47 32.34
CA ILE A 19 -32.76 -9.96 30.97
C ILE A 19 -31.90 -8.68 30.90
N LEU A 20 -30.66 -8.83 30.44
CA LEU A 20 -29.78 -7.70 30.12
C LEU A 20 -30.26 -7.10 28.79
N PRO A 21 -30.61 -5.80 28.71
CA PRO A 21 -30.88 -5.17 27.43
C PRO A 21 -29.57 -5.02 26.66
N LEU A 22 -29.43 -5.83 25.60
CA LEU A 22 -28.33 -5.77 24.64
C LEU A 22 -28.53 -4.51 23.78
N VAL A 23 -28.10 -3.35 24.28
CA VAL A 23 -28.04 -2.12 23.48
C VAL A 23 -26.86 -2.28 22.52
N LEU A 24 -27.13 -2.68 21.26
CA LEU A 24 -26.16 -2.54 20.18
C LEU A 24 -26.05 -1.05 19.82
N PRO A 25 -24.91 -0.37 20.06
CA PRO A 25 -24.67 0.90 19.43
C PRO A 25 -24.46 0.65 17.93
N LEU A 26 -25.43 1.04 17.10
CA LEU A 26 -25.19 1.24 15.67
C LEU A 26 -24.13 2.32 15.53
N LEU A 27 -22.87 1.89 15.40
CA LEU A 27 -21.78 2.72 14.90
C LEU A 27 -22.10 3.02 13.43
N ALA A 28 -22.82 4.12 13.20
CA ALA A 28 -22.92 4.75 11.89
C ALA A 28 -21.51 5.22 11.50
N GLY A 29 -20.76 4.34 10.85
CA GLY A 29 -19.51 4.71 10.22
C GLY A 29 -19.80 5.75 9.16
N THR A 30 -19.41 6.99 9.42
CA THR A 30 -19.39 8.03 8.39
C THR A 30 -18.38 7.58 7.33
N ALA A 31 -18.89 7.08 6.20
CA ALA A 31 -18.07 6.85 5.02
C ALA A 31 -17.57 8.21 4.54
N ILE A 32 -16.33 8.54 4.90
CA ILE A 32 -15.65 9.73 4.38
C ILE A 32 -15.49 9.47 2.88
N ALA A 33 -16.31 10.14 2.06
CA ALA A 33 -16.20 10.07 0.62
C ALA A 33 -14.79 10.52 0.23
N GLN A 34 -13.98 9.60 -0.28
CA GLN A 34 -12.66 9.95 -0.78
C GLN A 34 -12.85 10.86 -2.02
N PRO A 35 -12.04 11.92 -2.18
CA PRO A 35 -12.08 12.77 -3.36
C PRO A 35 -12.01 11.93 -4.63
N ALA A 36 -12.84 12.25 -5.63
CA ALA A 36 -12.84 11.53 -6.89
C ALA A 36 -11.47 11.71 -7.58
N PRO A 37 -10.82 10.64 -8.04
CA PRO A 37 -9.54 10.75 -8.74
C PRO A 37 -9.73 11.40 -10.11
N LEU A 38 -8.85 12.34 -10.47
CA LEU A 38 -8.74 12.88 -11.84
C LEU A 38 -8.11 11.87 -12.79
N PHE A 39 -7.11 11.14 -12.29
CA PHE A 39 -6.44 10.08 -13.03
C PHE A 39 -5.84 9.05 -12.08
N ALA A 40 -5.60 7.86 -12.62
CA ALA A 40 -4.88 6.78 -11.98
C ALA A 40 -3.91 6.15 -13.00
N VAL A 41 -2.65 6.04 -12.62
CA VAL A 41 -1.58 5.54 -13.49
C VAL A 41 -0.92 4.33 -12.84
N PRO A 42 -0.81 3.19 -13.54
CA PRO A 42 -0.16 2.01 -12.98
C PRO A 42 1.35 2.24 -12.82
N ILE A 43 1.93 1.63 -11.79
CA ILE A 43 3.36 1.63 -11.51
C ILE A 43 3.82 0.19 -11.44
N THR A 44 4.96 -0.11 -12.06
CA THR A 44 5.64 -1.39 -11.95
C THR A 44 7.14 -1.19 -11.77
N GLY A 45 7.83 -2.16 -11.16
CA GLY A 45 9.27 -2.07 -10.99
C GLY A 45 9.81 -3.13 -10.06
N GLN A 46 11.04 -2.91 -9.61
CA GLN A 46 11.74 -3.85 -8.74
C GLN A 46 12.80 -3.15 -7.88
N LEU A 47 13.11 -3.75 -6.74
CA LEU A 47 14.29 -3.42 -5.95
C LEU A 47 15.55 -4.04 -6.56
N ALA A 48 16.72 -3.59 -6.08
CA ALA A 48 18.02 -4.05 -6.52
C ALA A 48 18.26 -5.56 -6.30
N ASN A 49 17.58 -6.14 -5.32
CA ASN A 49 17.58 -7.58 -5.06
C ASN A 49 16.64 -8.38 -5.99
N GLY A 50 16.01 -7.73 -6.98
CA GLY A 50 15.07 -8.35 -7.90
C GLY A 50 13.65 -8.53 -7.35
N LEU A 51 13.35 -7.99 -6.16
CA LEU A 51 12.00 -8.07 -5.60
C LEU A 51 11.07 -7.16 -6.41
N ALA A 52 10.17 -7.79 -7.18
CA ALA A 52 9.18 -7.10 -7.99
C ALA A 52 8.15 -6.38 -7.12
N ALA A 53 7.62 -5.29 -7.67
CA ALA A 53 6.55 -4.53 -7.06
C ALA A 53 5.64 -3.86 -8.09
N ALA A 54 4.42 -3.61 -7.65
CA ALA A 54 3.40 -2.94 -8.43
C ALA A 54 2.61 -1.97 -7.56
N GLY A 55 2.02 -0.97 -8.19
CA GLY A 55 1.13 -0.05 -7.52
C GLY A 55 0.54 0.99 -8.44
N GLN A 56 0.26 2.17 -7.90
CA GLN A 56 -0.49 3.20 -8.59
C GLN A 56 -0.09 4.60 -8.12
N ALA A 57 -0.05 5.55 -9.05
CA ALA A 57 -0.10 6.98 -8.77
C ALA A 57 -1.50 7.50 -9.09
N THR A 58 -2.10 8.23 -8.16
CA THR A 58 -3.43 8.82 -8.31
C THR A 58 -3.31 10.33 -8.13
N GLY A 59 -3.90 11.10 -9.02
CA GLY A 59 -4.03 12.56 -8.87
C GLY A 59 -5.45 12.95 -8.56
N TYR A 60 -5.64 13.90 -7.65
CA TYR A 60 -6.95 14.43 -7.25
C TYR A 60 -7.11 15.89 -7.70
N ASP A 61 -8.36 16.34 -7.77
CA ASP A 61 -8.75 17.68 -8.23
C ASP A 61 -8.27 18.83 -7.33
N ASN A 62 -8.13 18.54 -6.05
CA ASN A 62 -7.55 19.41 -5.03
C ASN A 62 -6.04 19.69 -5.23
N GLY A 63 -5.40 19.09 -6.24
CA GLY A 63 -3.99 19.30 -6.57
C GLY A 63 -3.03 18.40 -5.80
N VAL A 64 -3.52 17.52 -4.93
CA VAL A 64 -2.73 16.51 -4.22
C VAL A 64 -2.70 15.24 -5.06
N GLY A 65 -1.52 14.61 -5.10
CA GLY A 65 -1.32 13.31 -5.70
C GLY A 65 -0.83 12.34 -4.64
N GLU A 66 -1.25 11.09 -4.74
CA GLU A 66 -0.82 9.99 -3.90
C GLU A 66 -0.13 8.94 -4.76
N VAL A 67 0.90 8.32 -4.20
CA VAL A 67 1.54 7.16 -4.79
C VAL A 67 1.58 6.04 -3.78
N TRP A 68 1.38 4.82 -4.26
CA TRP A 68 1.66 3.63 -3.48
C TRP A 68 2.27 2.54 -4.34
N VAL A 69 3.15 1.75 -3.74
CA VAL A 69 3.78 0.58 -4.36
C VAL A 69 3.83 -0.54 -3.33
N ALA A 70 3.40 -1.74 -3.71
CA ALA A 70 3.41 -2.91 -2.84
C ALA A 70 4.41 -3.95 -3.33
N PHE A 71 5.18 -4.49 -2.39
CA PHE A 71 6.05 -5.65 -2.58
C PHE A 71 5.29 -6.88 -2.07
N PRO A 72 4.90 -7.83 -2.93
CA PRO A 72 4.13 -9.00 -2.53
C PRO A 72 4.77 -9.75 -1.35
N GLY A 73 3.99 -10.01 -0.30
CA GLY A 73 4.46 -10.70 0.92
C GLY A 73 5.43 -9.89 1.81
N SER A 74 5.63 -8.60 1.54
CA SER A 74 6.60 -7.76 2.25
C SER A 74 5.96 -6.45 2.74
N MET A 75 6.38 -5.31 2.20
CA MET A 75 5.98 -3.98 2.65
C MET A 75 5.23 -3.20 1.56
N ARG A 76 4.55 -2.13 1.97
CA ARG A 76 3.94 -1.14 1.09
C ARG A 76 4.61 0.21 1.32
N CYS A 77 5.02 0.85 0.24
CA CYS A 77 5.52 2.21 0.22
C CYS A 77 4.40 3.16 -0.20
N THR A 78 4.33 4.33 0.43
CA THR A 78 3.42 5.42 0.08
C THR A 78 4.14 6.76 0.05
N GLY A 79 3.62 7.70 -0.74
CA GLY A 79 4.12 9.07 -0.81
C GLY A 79 3.05 10.01 -1.34
N THR A 80 3.29 11.30 -1.23
CA THR A 80 2.41 12.35 -1.76
C THR A 80 3.20 13.35 -2.60
N TRP A 81 2.53 13.95 -3.59
CA TRP A 81 3.15 14.88 -4.52
C TRP A 81 2.15 15.95 -4.98
N SER A 82 2.64 17.03 -5.60
CA SER A 82 1.78 18.09 -6.16
C SER A 82 1.42 17.77 -7.61
N VAL A 83 0.13 17.51 -7.88
CA VAL A 83 -0.40 17.18 -9.22
C VAL A 83 -0.04 18.23 -10.26
N ARG A 84 0.07 19.49 -9.81
CA ARG A 84 0.31 20.67 -10.65
C ARG A 84 1.78 21.07 -10.73
N ASP A 85 2.69 20.25 -10.22
CA ASP A 85 4.14 20.50 -10.34
C ASP A 85 4.57 20.43 -11.82
N PRO A 86 5.05 21.53 -12.42
CA PRO A 86 5.42 21.58 -13.82
C PRO A 86 6.79 20.95 -14.11
N ASN A 87 7.56 20.60 -13.08
CA ASN A 87 8.91 20.11 -13.26
C ASN A 87 8.91 18.71 -13.90
N PRO A 88 9.79 18.46 -14.89
CA PRO A 88 9.92 17.15 -15.51
C PRO A 88 10.51 16.11 -14.55
N THR A 89 11.27 16.56 -13.56
CA THR A 89 11.82 15.70 -12.50
C THR A 89 11.39 16.23 -11.14
N ILE A 90 10.80 15.36 -10.32
CA ILE A 90 10.36 15.68 -8.96
C ILE A 90 10.90 14.68 -7.96
N VAL A 91 11.00 15.08 -6.70
CA VAL A 91 11.38 14.19 -5.60
C VAL A 91 10.15 13.95 -4.72
N ILE A 92 9.78 12.70 -4.54
CA ILE A 92 8.66 12.28 -3.70
C ILE A 92 9.23 11.60 -2.45
N PRO A 93 9.00 12.15 -1.25
CA PRO A 93 9.33 11.42 -0.03
C PRO A 93 8.41 10.21 0.10
N VAL A 94 9.00 9.05 0.36
CA VAL A 94 8.26 7.79 0.51
C VAL A 94 8.46 7.16 1.88
N THR A 95 7.41 6.52 2.38
CA THR A 95 7.42 5.76 3.62
C THR A 95 7.01 4.33 3.33
N CYS A 96 7.87 3.38 3.67
CA CYS A 96 7.66 1.95 3.45
C CYS A 96 7.48 1.23 4.79
N GLY A 97 6.28 0.69 5.02
CA GLY A 97 5.90 0.14 6.33
C GLY A 97 6.05 1.17 7.47
N ALA A 98 6.36 0.70 8.67
CA ALA A 98 6.37 1.56 9.86
C ALA A 98 7.67 2.39 10.04
N ARG A 99 8.80 1.97 9.46
CA ARG A 99 10.13 2.51 9.84
C ARG A 99 11.05 2.86 8.67
N VAL A 100 10.79 2.34 7.47
CA VAL A 100 11.66 2.61 6.33
C VAL A 100 11.18 3.88 5.65
N ARG A 101 12.09 4.82 5.44
CA ARG A 101 11.83 6.09 4.71
C ARG A 101 12.72 6.12 3.48
N GLY A 102 12.40 6.97 2.53
CA GLY A 102 13.24 7.14 1.36
C GLY A 102 12.76 8.26 0.47
N GLU A 103 13.40 8.36 -0.68
CA GLU A 103 13.05 9.33 -1.71
C GLU A 103 12.93 8.60 -3.04
N ALA A 104 11.89 8.96 -3.79
CA ALA A 104 11.71 8.57 -5.17
C ALA A 104 11.99 9.78 -6.06
N ILE A 105 13.05 9.71 -6.86
CA ILE A 105 13.31 10.68 -7.92
C ILE A 105 12.52 10.23 -9.13
N VAL A 106 11.47 10.97 -9.48
CA VAL A 106 10.54 10.66 -10.56
C VAL A 106 10.87 11.53 -11.76
N THR A 107 11.11 10.92 -12.91
CA THR A 107 11.33 11.60 -14.19
C THR A 107 10.15 11.31 -15.12
N ARG A 108 9.48 12.38 -15.54
CA ARG A 108 8.27 12.35 -16.37
C ARG A 108 8.62 12.59 -17.83
N GLN A 109 7.94 11.88 -18.72
CA GLN A 109 7.95 12.16 -20.15
C GLN A 109 7.01 13.32 -20.49
N ALA A 110 7.04 13.76 -21.75
CA ALA A 110 6.07 14.73 -22.27
C ALA A 110 4.64 14.22 -22.02
N GLY A 111 3.77 15.10 -21.51
CA GLY A 111 2.40 14.74 -21.10
C GLY A 111 2.28 14.24 -19.66
N PHE A 112 3.38 14.11 -18.90
CA PHE A 112 3.45 13.87 -17.44
C PHE A 112 2.81 12.58 -16.90
N MET A 113 2.13 11.79 -17.73
CA MET A 113 1.41 10.57 -17.35
C MET A 113 2.24 9.29 -17.48
N THR A 114 3.43 9.39 -18.06
CA THR A 114 4.33 8.26 -18.30
C THR A 114 5.75 8.66 -17.91
N GLY A 115 6.53 7.71 -17.37
CA GLY A 115 7.91 7.99 -16.98
C GLY A 115 8.53 6.91 -16.12
N SER A 116 9.64 7.26 -15.46
CA SER A 116 10.41 6.37 -14.61
C SER A 116 10.66 6.97 -13.23
N ALA A 117 11.06 6.13 -12.29
CA ALA A 117 11.49 6.55 -10.98
C ALA A 117 12.67 5.71 -10.47
N ILE A 118 13.59 6.36 -9.78
CA ILE A 118 14.67 5.71 -9.03
C ILE A 118 14.44 6.00 -7.55
N VAL A 119 14.47 4.94 -6.74
CA VAL A 119 14.18 5.01 -5.31
C VAL A 119 15.43 4.68 -4.51
N ALA A 120 15.68 5.44 -3.46
CA ALA A 120 16.65 5.13 -2.42
C ALA A 120 15.96 5.08 -1.06
N LEU A 121 16.10 3.96 -0.34
CA LEU A 121 15.51 3.73 0.97
C LEU A 121 16.59 3.82 2.06
N SER A 122 16.18 4.20 3.27
CA SER A 122 17.04 4.38 4.43
C SER A 122 17.72 3.10 4.92
N ASN A 123 17.20 1.94 4.53
CA ASN A 123 17.81 0.64 4.79
C ASN A 123 18.87 0.24 3.73
N GLY A 124 19.26 1.17 2.86
CA GLY A 124 20.25 0.96 1.80
C GLY A 124 19.69 0.30 0.53
N GLN A 125 18.41 -0.12 0.52
CA GLN A 125 17.80 -0.67 -0.69
C GLN A 125 17.59 0.42 -1.73
N ARG A 126 17.79 0.04 -3.00
CA ARG A 126 17.49 0.87 -4.17
C ARG A 126 16.47 0.18 -5.05
N GLY A 127 15.70 0.95 -5.79
CA GLY A 127 14.72 0.42 -6.73
C GLY A 127 14.59 1.25 -7.99
N GLN A 128 14.05 0.61 -9.02
CA GLN A 128 13.75 1.22 -10.30
C GLN A 128 12.32 0.89 -10.67
N PHE A 129 11.58 1.90 -11.10
CA PHE A 129 10.17 1.81 -11.41
C PHE A 129 9.86 2.56 -12.68
N VAL A 130 8.78 2.15 -13.33
CA VAL A 130 8.14 2.81 -14.46
C VAL A 130 6.68 3.01 -14.15
N PHE A 131 6.09 4.02 -14.76
CA PHE A 131 4.66 4.29 -14.64
C PHE A 131 4.05 4.67 -15.98
N GLY A 132 2.75 4.44 -16.11
CA GLY A 132 1.99 4.70 -17.32
C GLY A 132 2.25 3.66 -18.39
N SER A 133 2.47 4.11 -19.62
CA SER A 133 2.69 3.24 -20.78
C SER A 133 4.15 2.81 -20.98
N LEU A 134 5.07 3.25 -20.11
CA LEU A 134 6.49 2.90 -20.21
C LEU A 134 6.73 1.51 -19.63
N THR A 135 7.39 0.65 -20.39
CA THR A 135 7.87 -0.65 -19.90
C THR A 135 9.22 -0.52 -19.20
N TYR A 136 9.53 -1.47 -18.32
CA TYR A 136 10.79 -1.46 -17.58
C TYR A 136 12.00 -1.53 -18.52
N GLU A 137 11.92 -2.36 -19.57
CA GLU A 137 12.97 -2.54 -20.56
C GLU A 137 13.21 -1.29 -21.40
N GLN A 138 12.16 -0.52 -21.70
CA GLN A 138 12.29 0.76 -22.40
C GLN A 138 13.01 1.82 -21.54
N ALA A 139 12.79 1.79 -20.22
CA ALA A 139 13.37 2.78 -19.30
C ALA A 139 14.80 2.44 -18.87
N PHE A 140 15.09 1.16 -18.64
CA PHE A 140 16.34 0.71 -17.99
C PHE A 140 17.14 -0.32 -18.81
N GLY A 141 16.65 -0.71 -20.00
CA GLY A 141 17.24 -1.77 -20.82
C GLY A 141 16.97 -3.18 -20.26
N GLN A 142 17.61 -4.20 -20.84
CA GLN A 142 17.51 -5.60 -20.36
C GLN A 142 18.31 -5.87 -19.06
N GLY A 143 18.81 -4.84 -18.39
CA GLY A 143 19.66 -4.97 -17.21
C GLY A 143 18.86 -4.97 -15.91
N ARG A 144 19.17 -5.91 -15.00
CA ARG A 144 18.80 -5.79 -13.58
C ARG A 144 19.40 -4.50 -13.00
N VAL A 145 18.70 -3.89 -12.03
CA VAL A 145 19.16 -2.70 -11.27
C VAL A 145 20.63 -2.89 -10.87
N ARG A 146 21.54 -2.09 -11.45
CA ARG A 146 22.97 -2.17 -11.11
C ARG A 146 23.23 -1.47 -9.79
N THR A 147 23.62 -2.23 -8.77
CA THR A 147 24.22 -1.69 -7.55
C THR A 147 25.63 -1.23 -7.89
N ARG A 148 25.83 0.07 -8.10
CA ARG A 148 27.17 0.69 -8.03
C ARG A 148 27.33 1.35 -6.67
#